data_AF-A0A964YKL9-F1
#
_entry.id   AF-A0A964YKL9-F1
#
_cell.length_a   1.000
_cell.length_b   1.000
_cell.length_c   1.000
_cell.angle_alpha   90.00
_cell.angle_beta   90.00
_cell.angle_gamma   90.00
#
_symmetry.space_group_name_H-M   'P 1'
#
loop_
_entity.id
_entity.type
_entity.pdbx_description
1 polymer ?
#
loop_
_entity_poly.entity_id
_entity_poly.type
_entity_poly.pdbx_seq_one_letter_code
_entity_poly.pdbx_strand_id
1 'polypeptide(L)'
;MDRHPSEDRRSDAERMAEAASRPLDFEPKARAQFVRDCIDLIEKYQKEGLTTDEIKDKVPTFVRDYKNLFEMVTQPGGYNKQSLKTMLAMLDRMGTGELTQHQASVIVGQRLADTYIKPNLQQ
;
A
#
# COMPACT_ATOMS: atom_id res chain seq x y z
N MET A 1 -23.62 14.21 38.07
CA MET A 1 -23.50 15.26 37.04
C MET A 1 -22.14 15.09 36.40
N ASP A 2 -21.91 14.03 35.62
CA ASP A 2 -22.38 13.78 34.24
C ASP A 2 -21.48 14.46 33.19
N ARG A 3 -20.75 13.57 32.49
CA ARG A 3 -19.86 13.67 31.32
C ARG A 3 -19.82 14.98 30.52
N HIS A 4 -18.65 15.30 29.96
CA HIS A 4 -18.58 15.85 28.59
C HIS A 4 -17.30 15.41 27.82
N PRO A 5 -17.34 14.30 27.05
CA PRO A 5 -16.27 13.84 26.16
C PRO A 5 -16.33 14.50 24.76
N SER A 6 -16.66 15.79 24.67
CA SER A 6 -17.06 16.43 23.41
C SER A 6 -15.99 17.32 22.75
N GLU A 7 -14.97 17.76 23.49
CA GLU A 7 -13.95 18.70 22.96
C GLU A 7 -12.77 17.99 22.26
N ASP A 8 -12.46 16.75 22.67
CA ASP A 8 -11.37 15.94 22.11
C ASP A 8 -11.66 15.49 20.67
N ARG A 9 -12.92 15.09 20.39
CA ARG A 9 -13.34 14.56 19.08
C ARG A 9 -13.35 15.60 17.96
N ARG A 10 -13.54 16.89 18.28
CA ARG A 10 -13.44 17.98 17.28
C ARG A 10 -12.00 18.16 16.83
N SER A 11 -11.06 18.07 17.76
CA SER A 11 -9.62 18.15 17.48
C SER A 11 -9.13 16.98 16.63
N ASP A 12 -9.64 15.77 16.85
CA ASP A 12 -9.31 14.61 16.01
C ASP A 12 -9.91 14.71 14.60
N ALA A 13 -11.17 15.13 14.48
CA ALA A 13 -11.82 15.30 13.18
C ALA A 13 -11.14 16.39 12.34
N GLU A 14 -10.73 17.51 12.95
CA GLU A 14 -9.97 18.57 12.27
C GLU A 14 -8.57 18.08 11.87
N ARG A 15 -7.85 17.37 12.74
CA ARG A 15 -6.55 16.76 12.39
C ARG A 15 -6.66 15.74 11.26
N MET A 16 -7.73 14.95 11.25
CA MET A 16 -8.02 13.99 10.17
C MET A 16 -8.38 14.68 8.86
N ALA A 17 -9.16 15.77 8.91
CA ALA A 17 -9.50 16.58 7.74
C ALA A 17 -8.28 17.31 7.17
N GLU A 18 -7.38 17.80 8.03
CA GLU A 18 -6.13 18.43 7.62
C GLU A 18 -5.18 17.40 6.97
N ALA A 19 -5.08 16.20 7.53
CA ALA A 19 -4.31 15.11 6.92
C ALA A 19 -4.90 14.64 5.57
N ALA A 20 -6.23 14.65 5.41
CA ALA A 20 -6.92 14.26 4.18
C ALA A 20 -6.80 15.30 3.05
N SER A 21 -6.52 16.56 3.39
CA SER A 21 -6.41 17.68 2.45
C SER A 21 -4.97 17.98 2.03
N ARG A 22 -3.97 17.34 2.65
CA ARG A 22 -2.58 17.45 2.21
C ARG A 22 -2.43 16.83 0.82
N PRO A 23 -1.89 17.58 -0.16
CA PRO A 23 -1.55 17.02 -1.45
C PRO A 23 -0.47 15.95 -1.27
N LEU A 24 -0.55 14.89 -2.07
CA LEU A 24 0.47 13.85 -2.05
C LEU A 24 1.76 14.43 -2.63
N ASP A 25 2.89 14.20 -1.95
CA ASP A 25 4.22 14.56 -2.46
C ASP A 25 4.64 13.74 -3.68
N PHE A 26 3.76 12.86 -4.18
CA PHE A 26 4.00 11.99 -5.33
C PHE A 26 2.75 11.85 -6.17
N GLU A 27 2.94 11.67 -7.49
CA GLU A 27 1.89 11.34 -8.44
C GLU A 27 1.43 9.87 -8.27
N PRO A 28 0.20 9.61 -7.77
CA PRO A 28 -0.20 8.25 -7.39
C PRO A 28 -0.27 7.27 -8.56
N LYS A 29 -0.77 7.75 -9.70
CA LYS A 29 -0.91 6.96 -10.92
C LYS A 29 0.45 6.61 -11.52
N ALA A 30 1.36 7.59 -11.61
CA ALA A 30 2.73 7.35 -12.08
C ALA A 30 3.45 6.34 -11.19
N ARG A 31 3.25 6.45 -9.86
CA ARG A 31 3.80 5.51 -8.89
C ARG A 31 3.23 4.09 -9.07
N ALA A 32 1.93 3.96 -9.23
CA ALA A 32 1.29 2.66 -9.45
C ALA A 32 1.79 1.99 -10.73
N GLN A 33 1.95 2.76 -11.81
CA GLN A 33 2.48 2.25 -13.07
C GLN A 33 3.93 1.78 -12.93
N PHE A 34 4.80 2.61 -12.36
CA PHE A 34 6.21 2.25 -12.13
C PHE A 34 6.35 0.94 -11.35
N VAL A 35 5.55 0.77 -10.30
CA VAL A 35 5.56 -0.45 -9.48
C VAL A 35 5.12 -1.67 -10.30
N ARG A 36 4.08 -1.55 -11.16
CA ARG A 36 3.65 -2.64 -12.05
C ARG A 36 4.76 -3.06 -13.01
N ASP A 37 5.37 -2.08 -13.68
CA ASP A 37 6.42 -2.34 -14.67
C ASP A 37 7.61 -3.08 -14.04
N CYS A 38 8.00 -2.67 -12.83
CA CYS A 38 9.06 -3.34 -12.08
C CYS A 38 8.69 -4.76 -11.65
N ILE A 39 7.44 -4.99 -11.20
CA ILE A 39 6.98 -6.34 -10.83
C ILE A 39 6.95 -7.25 -12.05
N ASP A 40 6.42 -6.79 -13.18
CA ASP A 40 6.36 -7.57 -14.42
C ASP A 40 7.77 -7.95 -14.89
N LEU A 41 8.73 -7.03 -14.74
CA LEU A 41 10.13 -7.27 -15.05
C LEU A 41 10.77 -8.30 -14.09
N ILE A 42 10.51 -8.19 -12.79
CA ILE A 42 10.98 -9.16 -11.79
C ILE A 42 10.40 -10.56 -12.07
N GLU A 43 9.10 -10.65 -12.34
CA GLU A 43 8.44 -11.93 -12.65
C GLU A 43 8.97 -12.54 -13.95
N LYS A 44 9.34 -11.70 -14.94
CA LYS A 44 10.03 -12.15 -16.15
C LYS A 44 11.40 -12.76 -15.81
N TYR A 45 12.23 -12.06 -15.04
CA TYR A 45 13.55 -12.57 -14.68
C TYR A 45 13.49 -13.84 -13.82
N GLN A 46 12.51 -13.96 -12.93
CA GLN A 46 12.28 -15.20 -12.18
C GLN A 46 11.93 -16.38 -13.11
N LYS A 47 11.14 -16.15 -14.16
CA LYS A 47 10.82 -17.18 -15.17
C LYS A 47 12.02 -17.56 -16.03
N GLU A 48 12.94 -16.63 -16.25
CA GLU A 48 14.22 -16.86 -16.92
C GLU A 48 15.23 -17.59 -16.02
N GLY A 49 14.90 -17.82 -14.74
CA GLY A 49 15.73 -18.57 -13.80
C GLY A 49 16.79 -17.74 -13.10
N LEU A 50 16.73 -16.40 -13.17
CA LEU A 50 17.66 -15.53 -12.47
C LEU A 50 17.46 -15.62 -10.96
N THR A 51 18.57 -15.55 -10.23
CA THR A 51 18.59 -15.47 -8.77
C THR A 51 18.15 -14.10 -8.28
N THR A 52 17.71 -14.02 -7.02
CA THR A 52 17.29 -12.75 -6.41
C THR A 52 18.39 -11.69 -6.44
N ASP A 53 19.65 -12.06 -6.25
CA ASP A 53 20.79 -11.14 -6.34
C ASP A 53 20.98 -10.60 -7.76
N GLU A 54 20.89 -11.46 -8.79
CA GLU A 54 20.96 -11.01 -10.19
C GLU A 54 19.81 -10.07 -10.55
N ILE A 55 18.59 -10.36 -10.06
CA ILE A 55 17.43 -9.49 -10.27
C ILE A 55 17.65 -8.14 -9.59
N LYS A 56 18.23 -8.11 -8.38
CA LYS A 56 18.53 -6.90 -7.63
C LYS A 56 19.41 -5.94 -8.44
N ASP A 57 20.41 -6.47 -9.15
CA ASP A 57 21.29 -5.69 -10.02
C ASP A 57 20.57 -5.16 -11.29
N LYS A 58 19.50 -5.82 -11.73
CA LYS A 58 18.69 -5.40 -12.89
C LYS A 58 17.65 -4.34 -12.54
N VAL A 59 17.22 -4.23 -11.28
CA VAL A 59 16.21 -3.25 -10.82
C VAL A 59 16.69 -2.39 -9.64
N PRO A 60 17.85 -1.71 -9.73
CA PRO A 60 18.48 -1.05 -8.59
C PRO A 60 17.63 0.09 -8.01
N THR A 61 16.93 0.83 -8.86
CA THR A 61 16.01 1.90 -8.43
C THR A 61 14.84 1.36 -7.61
N PHE A 62 14.26 0.23 -8.04
CA PHE A 62 13.15 -0.40 -7.32
C PHE A 62 13.58 -0.94 -5.97
N VAL A 63 14.77 -1.53 -5.89
CA VAL A 63 15.34 -2.04 -4.63
C VAL A 63 15.60 -0.88 -3.64
N ARG A 64 16.13 0.25 -4.13
CA ARG A 64 16.39 1.42 -3.30
C ARG A 64 15.10 2.02 -2.74
N ASP A 65 14.10 2.21 -3.59
CA ASP A 65 12.90 2.99 -3.25
C ASP A 65 11.78 2.12 -2.67
N TYR A 66 11.81 0.80 -2.94
CA TYR A 66 10.77 -0.16 -2.58
C TYR A 66 11.35 -1.48 -2.07
N LYS A 67 12.41 -1.42 -1.25
CA LYS A 67 13.10 -2.60 -0.69
C LYS A 67 12.16 -3.70 -0.17
N ASN A 68 11.22 -3.35 0.70
CA ASN A 68 10.28 -4.33 1.29
C ASN A 68 9.37 -4.96 0.24
N LEU A 69 8.99 -4.20 -0.79
CA LEU A 69 8.17 -4.72 -1.88
C LEU A 69 8.99 -5.67 -2.76
N PHE A 70 10.24 -5.35 -3.04
CA PHE A 70 11.19 -6.23 -3.73
C PHE A 70 11.38 -7.55 -2.98
N GLU A 71 11.66 -7.49 -1.67
CA GLU A 71 11.77 -8.68 -0.82
C GLU A 71 10.48 -9.51 -0.86
N MET A 72 9.32 -8.86 -0.79
CA MET A 72 8.03 -9.54 -0.87
C MET A 72 7.82 -10.25 -2.22
N VAL A 73 8.13 -9.62 -3.36
CA VAL A 73 7.87 -10.24 -4.68
C VAL A 73 8.91 -11.29 -5.06
N THR A 74 10.11 -11.23 -4.47
CA THR A 74 11.19 -12.20 -4.69
C THR A 74 11.22 -13.34 -3.67
N GLN A 75 10.35 -13.32 -2.66
CA GLN A 75 10.36 -14.34 -1.61
C GLN A 75 10.05 -15.75 -2.15
N PRO A 76 10.76 -16.79 -1.67
CA PRO A 76 10.40 -18.18 -1.95
C PRO A 76 9.01 -18.49 -1.42
N GLY A 77 8.16 -19.14 -2.22
CA GLY A 77 6.76 -19.43 -1.87
C GLY A 77 5.75 -18.42 -2.41
N GLY A 78 6.24 -17.35 -3.05
CA GLY A 78 5.40 -16.34 -3.69
C GLY A 78 4.80 -15.34 -2.71
N TYR A 79 3.93 -14.47 -3.23
CA TYR A 79 3.33 -13.39 -2.46
C TYR A 79 1.83 -13.29 -2.76
N ASN A 80 1.10 -12.59 -1.89
CA ASN A 80 -0.31 -12.32 -2.12
C ASN A 80 -0.50 -11.28 -3.24
N LYS A 81 -0.57 -11.76 -4.48
CA LYS A 81 -0.80 -10.91 -5.67
C LYS A 81 -2.10 -10.12 -5.58
N GLN A 82 -3.13 -10.65 -4.93
CA GLN A 82 -4.42 -9.98 -4.82
C GLN A 82 -4.35 -8.76 -3.92
N SER A 83 -3.63 -8.85 -2.80
CA SER A 83 -3.37 -7.71 -1.91
C SER A 83 -2.60 -6.61 -2.63
N LEU A 84 -1.54 -6.96 -3.35
CA LEU A 84 -0.74 -6.00 -4.12
C LEU A 84 -1.55 -5.32 -5.23
N LYS A 85 -2.33 -6.10 -6.00
CA LYS A 85 -3.24 -5.56 -7.02
C LYS A 85 -4.24 -4.56 -6.43
N THR A 86 -4.76 -4.85 -5.25
CA THR A 86 -5.71 -3.93 -4.61
C THR A 86 -5.02 -2.64 -4.17
N MET A 87 -3.81 -2.71 -3.61
CA MET A 87 -3.03 -1.52 -3.26
C MET A 87 -2.77 -0.63 -4.50
N LEU A 88 -2.36 -1.23 -5.61
CA LEU A 88 -2.12 -0.51 -6.85
C LEU A 88 -3.40 0.10 -7.44
N ALA A 89 -4.53 -0.61 -7.35
CA ALA A 89 -5.83 -0.08 -7.77
C ALA A 89 -6.29 1.09 -6.90
N MET A 90 -5.96 1.10 -5.59
CA MET A 90 -6.23 2.26 -4.74
C MET A 90 -5.40 3.48 -5.17
N LEU A 91 -4.13 3.27 -5.51
CA LEU A 91 -3.27 4.35 -6.04
C LEU A 91 -3.81 4.90 -7.38
N ASP A 92 -4.32 4.05 -8.28
CA ASP A 92 -4.95 4.53 -9.52
C ASP A 92 -6.17 5.40 -9.22
N ARG A 93 -7.05 4.93 -8.32
CA ARG A 93 -8.27 5.67 -7.91
C ARG A 93 -7.94 6.98 -7.20
N MET A 94 -6.81 7.04 -6.50
CA MET A 94 -6.29 8.29 -5.96
C MET A 94 -5.80 9.22 -7.06
N GLY A 95 -5.13 8.69 -8.09
CA GLY A 95 -4.69 9.47 -9.24
C GLY A 95 -5.82 9.97 -10.15
N THR A 96 -7.00 9.35 -10.14
CA THR A 96 -8.20 9.81 -10.85
C THR A 96 -9.06 10.78 -10.04
N GLY A 97 -8.76 10.96 -8.75
CA GLY A 97 -9.58 11.76 -7.83
C GLY A 97 -10.85 11.05 -7.35
N GLU A 98 -11.07 9.79 -7.73
CA GLU A 98 -12.20 8.98 -7.25
C GLU A 98 -12.10 8.65 -5.76
N LEU A 99 -10.88 8.68 -5.21
CA LEU A 99 -10.59 8.27 -3.85
C LEU A 99 -9.54 9.16 -3.20
N THR A 100 -9.80 9.66 -2.00
CA THR A 100 -8.80 10.44 -1.26
C THR A 100 -7.79 9.53 -0.55
N GLN A 101 -6.62 10.06 -0.20
CA GLN A 101 -5.62 9.33 0.60
C GLN A 101 -6.21 8.80 1.92
N HIS A 102 -7.08 9.59 2.55
CA HIS A 102 -7.75 9.20 3.78
C HIS A 102 -8.68 7.99 3.55
N GLN A 103 -9.51 8.05 2.51
CA GLN A 103 -10.37 6.92 2.14
C GLN A 103 -9.55 5.66 1.82
N ALA A 104 -8.40 5.79 1.14
CA ALA A 104 -7.48 4.67 0.91
C ALA A 104 -7.00 4.05 2.22
N SER A 105 -6.59 4.90 3.16
CA SER A 105 -6.06 4.49 4.45
C SER A 105 -7.10 3.74 5.29
N VAL A 106 -8.36 4.21 5.28
CA VAL A 106 -9.48 3.54 5.95
C VAL A 106 -9.74 2.17 5.33
N ILE A 107 -9.76 2.05 4.00
CA ILE A 107 -9.99 0.77 3.30
C ILE A 107 -8.88 -0.23 3.62
N VAL A 108 -7.61 0.21 3.61
CA VAL A 108 -6.47 -0.65 3.98
C VAL A 108 -6.58 -1.08 5.44
N GLY A 109 -6.84 -0.15 6.35
CA GLY A 109 -6.98 -0.42 7.78
C GLY A 109 -8.09 -1.42 8.09
N GLN A 110 -9.26 -1.25 7.46
CA GLN A 110 -10.38 -2.19 7.60
C GLN A 110 -10.01 -3.59 7.12
N ARG A 111 -9.32 -3.69 5.97
CA ARG A 111 -8.85 -4.99 5.44
C ARG A 111 -7.86 -5.69 6.36
N LEU A 112 -6.93 -4.94 6.96
CA LEU A 112 -5.97 -5.51 7.91
C LEU A 112 -6.69 -6.03 9.16
N ALA A 113 -7.67 -5.27 9.67
CA ALA A 113 -8.51 -5.72 10.79
C ALA A 113 -9.30 -6.98 10.45
N ASP A 114 -9.89 -7.04 9.25
CA ASP A 114 -10.64 -8.22 8.79
C ASP A 114 -9.76 -9.45 8.63
N THR A 115 -8.51 -9.26 8.18
CA THR A 115 -7.58 -10.36 7.90
C THR A 115 -6.90 -10.89 9.16
N TYR A 116 -6.54 -10.03 10.11
CA TYR A 116 -5.67 -10.39 11.23
C TYR A 116 -6.33 -10.25 12.62
N ILE A 117 -7.38 -9.46 12.77
CA ILE A 117 -8.02 -9.21 14.07
C ILE A 117 -9.28 -10.05 14.22
N LYS A 118 -10.20 -9.98 13.25
CA LYS A 118 -11.47 -10.73 13.30
C LYS A 118 -11.32 -12.25 13.45
N PRO A 119 -10.40 -12.95 12.77
CA PRO A 119 -10.25 -14.39 12.98
C PRO A 119 -9.73 -14.77 14.38
N ASN A 120 -9.11 -13.84 15.12
CA ASN A 120 -8.58 -14.06 16.47
C ASN A 120 -9.54 -13.63 17.60
N LEU A 121 -10.69 -13.02 17.27
CA LEU A 121 -11.71 -12.58 18.24
C LEU A 121 -12.86 -13.60 18.41
N GLN A 122 -12.86 -14.68 17.64
CA GLN A 122 -13.89 -15.73 17.66
C GLN A 122 -13.38 -17.08 18.19
N GLN A 123 -12.28 -17.10 18.94
CA GLN A 123 -11.77 -18.27 19.66
C GLN A 123 -11.96 -18.08 21.16
#